data_AF-A0A968R6N2-F1
#
_entry.id   AF-A0A968R6N2-F1
#
_cell.length_a   1.000
_cell.length_b   1.000
_cell.length_c   1.000
_cell.angle_alpha   90.00
_cell.angle_beta   90.00
_cell.angle_gamma   90.00
#
_symmetry.space_group_name_H-M   'P 1'
#
loop_
_entity.id
_entity.type
_entity.pdbx_description
1 polymer ?
#
loop_
_entity_poly.entity_id
_entity_poly.type
_entity_poly.pdbx_seq_one_letter_code
_entity_poly.pdbx_strand_id
1 'polypeptide(L)'
;MTKNPKEFEESSEFDNSEDDDSWLQEDSESDFETSDRTIEPKQEFLTLKLLRQAIKAQNPDDRVMADFAEYVLPNLLKIAIGVTAKGGKFFDKLDREKGRENVRRDNATDQSLNTHLLNGLFPANLIEQRLEKLNTTVLRVVKERERRLVIAGFILHDFEKFPDAPENCRKLSLEQHRQIIDEKVRQLGLDLFIDSENPATYQNCIDDLLCIAYNAQRRWDTNWNFSEYGLNPTLRDRTLRCLADLTCLADSLASIIKHPQDAENNRLTGLIHNLSDGQLKFTYHAIAEIDGVLTNVVNNALMDAHTALNSEETTYYEPLLYLPTGVIYLAHRNAPQIATAELPNLVVANIKKLCGQQLIQRQTGFGRDGKGMKYAEYYEQFFNDVELMRVALKATLRILTDGKKSVAKSRSDNLIAFQRKGVLSADYNFEFADDIRIDRIAEFGDVVSRKIWGEKVNKLETLIKEAKKKKEKLPELPHVDIVEEVAKHWNLTEYLPQIREIQRINERLKELKLKGNTGGVPYEWYYLGAKYLAHHPGIEDVIETCEAVIDRINQIITPILD
;
A
#
# COMPACT_ATOMS: atom_id res chain seq x y z
N MET A 1 -3.32 -19.47 74.68
CA MET A 1 -3.37 -18.94 73.31
C MET A 1 -3.42 -20.14 72.35
N THR A 2 -4.41 -21.05 72.36
CA THR A 2 -5.85 -20.94 72.00
C THR A 2 -6.04 -20.20 70.67
N LYS A 3 -6.54 -20.76 69.57
CA LYS A 3 -7.41 -21.92 69.33
C LYS A 3 -7.26 -22.47 67.89
N ASN A 4 -7.67 -23.73 67.74
CA ASN A 4 -7.88 -24.53 66.53
C ASN A 4 -8.68 -23.86 65.39
N PRO A 5 -8.55 -24.40 64.16
CA PRO A 5 -9.50 -24.22 63.06
C PRO A 5 -10.73 -25.12 63.26
N LYS A 6 -11.92 -24.66 62.84
CA LYS A 6 -13.10 -25.51 62.63
C LYS A 6 -14.05 -24.90 61.60
N GLU A 7 -14.59 -25.84 60.83
CA GLU A 7 -15.54 -25.74 59.73
C GLU A 7 -16.85 -25.03 60.09
N PHE A 8 -17.53 -24.50 59.08
CA PHE A 8 -18.98 -24.66 58.90
C PHE A 8 -19.33 -24.54 57.40
N GLU A 9 -19.89 -25.63 56.87
CA GLU A 9 -20.70 -25.69 55.65
C GLU A 9 -22.09 -25.10 55.90
N GLU A 10 -22.69 -24.53 54.84
CA GLU A 10 -24.11 -24.62 54.38
C GLU A 10 -24.38 -23.40 53.47
N SER A 11 -24.48 -23.60 52.14
CA SER A 11 -25.72 -23.80 51.37
C SER A 11 -26.66 -22.57 51.47
N SER A 12 -27.23 -21.97 50.43
CA SER A 12 -27.65 -22.41 49.10
C SER A 12 -28.08 -21.16 48.29
N GLU A 13 -28.31 -21.35 46.98
CA GLU A 13 -29.09 -20.47 46.08
C GLU A 13 -28.41 -19.19 45.57
N PHE A 14 -27.71 -19.31 44.43
CA PHE A 14 -27.62 -18.24 43.44
C PHE A 14 -28.31 -18.72 42.16
N ASP A 15 -29.47 -18.14 41.89
CA ASP A 15 -30.20 -18.26 40.63
C ASP A 15 -30.04 -16.94 39.84
N ASN A 16 -29.41 -17.08 38.67
CA ASN A 16 -29.55 -16.34 37.41
C ASN A 16 -29.75 -14.81 37.37
N SER A 17 -28.84 -14.11 36.69
CA SER A 17 -29.08 -13.50 35.36
C SER A 17 -27.82 -12.77 34.88
N GLU A 18 -27.18 -13.30 33.84
CA GLU A 18 -27.00 -12.66 32.52
C GLU A 18 -25.94 -11.55 32.48
N ASP A 19 -24.69 -11.95 32.28
CA ASP A 19 -23.71 -11.15 31.54
C ASP A 19 -23.21 -11.99 30.35
N ASP A 20 -23.49 -11.45 29.17
CA ASP A 20 -23.44 -12.04 27.84
C ASP A 20 -22.02 -11.88 27.25
N ASP A 21 -21.09 -12.73 27.68
CA ASP A 21 -19.77 -12.91 27.05
C ASP A 21 -19.81 -14.14 26.13
N SER A 22 -20.39 -13.97 24.93
CA SER A 22 -20.48 -15.04 23.94
C SER A 22 -20.33 -14.52 22.50
N TRP A 23 -19.11 -14.19 22.05
CA TRP A 23 -18.84 -14.07 20.60
C TRP A 23 -17.45 -14.55 20.14
N LEU A 24 -16.81 -15.46 20.87
CA LEU A 24 -15.63 -16.15 20.36
C LEU A 24 -15.71 -17.65 20.65
N GLN A 25 -16.46 -18.37 19.82
CA GLN A 25 -16.19 -19.78 19.55
C GLN A 25 -16.65 -20.16 18.14
N GLU A 26 -15.69 -20.67 17.39
CA GLU A 26 -15.83 -21.30 16.08
C GLU A 26 -16.76 -22.50 16.17
N ASP A 27 -17.64 -22.67 15.19
CA ASP A 27 -18.01 -24.01 14.76
C ASP A 27 -17.94 -24.12 13.24
N SER A 28 -16.95 -24.91 12.87
CA SER A 28 -16.62 -25.42 11.57
C SER A 28 -17.53 -26.61 11.26
N GLU A 29 -18.56 -26.42 10.43
CA GLU A 29 -19.26 -27.52 9.78
C GLU A 29 -19.76 -27.05 8.40
N SER A 30 -18.93 -27.22 7.37
CA SER A 30 -19.37 -27.08 5.98
C SER A 30 -19.97 -28.40 5.50
N ASP A 31 -21.28 -28.39 5.22
CA ASP A 31 -21.99 -29.48 4.56
C ASP A 31 -21.33 -29.84 3.22
N PHE A 32 -20.84 -31.07 3.11
CA PHE A 32 -20.41 -31.68 1.85
C PHE A 32 -21.64 -32.19 1.08
N GLU A 33 -22.23 -31.34 0.24
CA GLU A 33 -23.09 -31.82 -0.85
C GLU A 33 -22.22 -32.34 -2.01
N THR A 34 -22.41 -33.62 -2.32
CA THR A 34 -21.76 -34.34 -3.41
C THR A 34 -22.40 -33.93 -4.74
N SER A 35 -21.71 -33.05 -5.47
CA SER A 35 -22.14 -32.59 -6.80
C SER A 35 -21.14 -33.00 -7.88
N ASP A 36 -21.58 -33.97 -8.67
CA ASP A 36 -21.31 -34.29 -10.06
C ASP A 36 -19.94 -34.02 -10.71
N ARG A 37 -19.41 -35.08 -11.33
CA ARG A 37 -18.12 -35.14 -12.02
C ARG A 37 -18.02 -34.10 -13.13
N THR A 38 -17.44 -32.96 -12.80
CA THR A 38 -16.88 -32.03 -13.78
C THR A 38 -15.36 -32.16 -13.74
N ILE A 39 -14.75 -32.34 -14.91
CA ILE A 39 -13.31 -32.49 -15.09
C ILE A 39 -12.61 -31.31 -14.40
N GLU A 40 -11.94 -31.56 -13.26
CA GLU A 40 -11.16 -30.53 -12.59
C GLU A 40 -10.10 -30.02 -13.58
N PRO A 41 -10.08 -28.72 -13.93
CA PRO A 41 -8.97 -28.17 -14.68
C PRO A 41 -7.72 -28.37 -13.81
N LYS A 42 -6.63 -28.90 -14.39
CA LYS A 42 -5.31 -29.00 -13.72
C LYS A 42 -5.07 -27.73 -12.91
N GLN A 43 -5.19 -27.80 -11.58
CA GLN A 43 -5.00 -26.64 -10.73
C GLN A 43 -3.56 -26.14 -10.92
N GLU A 44 -3.42 -24.99 -11.55
CA GLU A 44 -2.13 -24.31 -11.68
C GLU A 44 -1.65 -23.90 -10.29
N PHE A 45 -0.39 -24.19 -9.95
CA PHE A 45 0.19 -23.78 -8.69
C PHE A 45 0.07 -22.26 -8.52
N LEU A 46 -0.44 -21.80 -7.37
CA LEU A 46 -0.65 -20.38 -7.07
C LEU A 46 0.63 -19.56 -7.32
N THR A 47 1.80 -20.07 -6.93
CA THR A 47 3.10 -19.40 -7.16
C THR A 47 3.38 -19.18 -8.65
N LEU A 48 3.12 -20.18 -9.49
CA LEU A 48 3.32 -20.05 -10.94
C LEU A 48 2.37 -19.00 -11.53
N LYS A 49 1.09 -19.04 -11.13
CA LYS A 49 0.08 -18.05 -11.55
C LYS A 49 0.48 -16.62 -11.15
N LEU A 50 0.90 -16.42 -9.90
CA LEU A 50 1.32 -15.11 -9.39
C LEU A 50 2.59 -14.60 -10.09
N LEU A 51 3.59 -15.45 -10.31
CA LEU A 51 4.81 -15.06 -11.03
C LEU A 51 4.52 -14.72 -12.49
N ARG A 52 3.67 -15.49 -13.19
CA ARG A 52 3.24 -15.17 -14.56
C ARG A 52 2.54 -13.82 -14.63
N GLN A 53 1.63 -13.55 -13.68
CA GLN A 53 0.96 -12.26 -13.58
C GLN A 53 1.95 -11.11 -13.32
N ALA A 54 2.91 -11.30 -12.40
CA ALA A 54 3.93 -10.30 -12.10
C ALA A 54 4.85 -10.03 -13.31
N ILE A 55 5.31 -11.07 -14.01
CA ILE A 55 6.14 -10.94 -15.22
C ILE A 55 5.39 -10.14 -16.30
N LYS A 56 4.12 -10.48 -16.55
CA LYS A 56 3.28 -9.79 -17.54
C LYS A 56 3.02 -8.32 -17.15
N ALA A 57 2.77 -8.04 -15.87
CA ALA A 57 2.53 -6.68 -15.40
C ALA A 57 3.79 -5.81 -15.48
N GLN A 58 4.97 -6.37 -15.17
CA GLN A 58 6.25 -5.66 -15.18
C GLN A 58 6.80 -5.47 -16.61
N ASN A 59 6.49 -6.39 -17.53
CA ASN A 59 7.01 -6.38 -18.90
C ASN A 59 5.84 -6.38 -19.91
N PRO A 60 5.05 -5.29 -19.96
CA PRO A 60 3.97 -5.19 -20.94
C PRO A 60 4.56 -5.24 -22.35
N ASP A 61 3.93 -6.02 -23.23
CA ASP A 61 4.31 -6.21 -24.63
C ASP A 61 5.68 -6.83 -24.89
N ASP A 62 6.31 -7.40 -23.86
CA ASP A 62 7.59 -8.11 -23.97
C ASP A 62 7.38 -9.60 -24.27
N ARG A 63 7.45 -9.96 -25.57
CA ARG A 63 7.28 -11.35 -26.01
C ARG A 63 8.33 -12.30 -25.43
N VAL A 64 9.57 -11.85 -25.21
CA VAL A 64 10.62 -12.71 -24.67
C VAL A 64 10.28 -13.09 -23.23
N MET A 65 9.88 -12.13 -22.40
CA MET A 65 9.51 -12.43 -21.02
C MET A 65 8.18 -13.20 -20.91
N ALA A 66 7.25 -12.99 -21.83
CA ALA A 66 6.04 -13.80 -21.94
C ALA A 66 6.37 -15.28 -22.27
N ASP A 67 7.23 -15.50 -23.27
CA ASP A 67 7.67 -16.85 -23.66
C ASP A 67 8.49 -17.52 -22.55
N PHE A 68 9.32 -16.78 -21.81
CA PHE A 68 10.01 -17.30 -20.62
C PHE A 68 9.01 -17.79 -19.56
N ALA A 69 7.98 -16.99 -19.28
CA ALA A 69 6.95 -17.31 -18.30
C ALA A 69 6.08 -18.51 -18.72
N GLU A 70 5.91 -18.72 -20.03
CA GLU A 70 5.15 -19.83 -20.59
C GLU A 70 5.95 -21.12 -20.66
N TYR A 71 7.13 -21.09 -21.30
CA TYR A 71 7.89 -22.30 -21.63
C TYR A 71 8.92 -22.68 -20.57
N VAL A 72 9.56 -21.71 -19.92
CA VAL A 72 10.73 -21.96 -19.05
C VAL A 72 10.34 -22.02 -17.58
N LEU A 73 9.60 -21.02 -17.12
CA LEU A 73 9.27 -20.86 -15.70
C LEU A 73 8.58 -22.09 -15.07
N PRO A 74 7.58 -22.75 -15.69
CA PRO A 74 6.94 -23.93 -15.09
C PRO A 74 7.91 -25.09 -14.89
N ASN A 75 8.80 -25.31 -15.87
CA ASN A 75 9.78 -26.38 -15.85
C ASN A 75 10.90 -26.08 -14.86
N LEU A 76 11.39 -24.85 -14.84
CA LEU A 76 12.38 -24.37 -13.89
C LEU A 76 11.89 -24.57 -12.44
N LEU A 77 10.68 -24.09 -12.14
CA LEU A 77 10.09 -24.21 -10.82
C LEU A 77 9.96 -25.67 -10.40
N LYS A 78 9.61 -26.58 -11.32
CA LYS A 78 9.47 -28.02 -11.05
C LYS A 78 10.81 -28.73 -10.83
N ILE A 79 11.84 -28.39 -11.61
CA ILE A 79 13.14 -29.08 -11.58
C ILE A 79 14.00 -28.64 -10.38
N ALA A 80 13.93 -27.37 -10.00
CA ALA A 80 14.75 -26.82 -8.93
C ALA A 80 14.08 -26.82 -7.53
N ILE A 81 12.95 -27.54 -7.36
CA ILE A 81 12.32 -27.75 -6.04
C ILE A 81 13.31 -28.45 -5.11
N GLY A 82 13.59 -27.82 -3.95
CA GLY A 82 14.46 -28.40 -2.92
C GLY A 82 15.96 -28.42 -3.24
N VAL A 83 16.38 -27.77 -4.32
CA VAL A 83 17.79 -27.73 -4.75
C VAL A 83 18.48 -26.49 -4.21
N THR A 84 19.60 -26.67 -3.51
CA THR A 84 20.40 -25.57 -2.97
C THR A 84 21.49 -25.10 -3.94
N ALA A 85 21.60 -23.78 -4.10
CA ALA A 85 22.70 -23.06 -4.73
C ALA A 85 23.95 -23.05 -3.82
N LYS A 86 25.05 -22.46 -4.31
CA LYS A 86 26.42 -22.53 -3.76
C LYS A 86 26.53 -22.32 -2.24
N GLY A 87 25.73 -21.42 -1.65
CA GLY A 87 25.73 -21.18 -0.20
C GLY A 87 25.04 -22.29 0.62
N GLY A 88 23.97 -22.90 0.10
CA GLY A 88 23.18 -23.88 0.84
C GLY A 88 23.95 -25.18 1.11
N LYS A 89 24.67 -25.74 0.12
CA LYS A 89 25.52 -26.94 0.34
C LYS A 89 26.63 -26.71 1.37
N PHE A 90 27.12 -25.48 1.50
CA PHE A 90 28.10 -25.10 2.53
C PHE A 90 27.46 -25.07 3.92
N PHE A 91 26.25 -24.53 4.06
CA PHE A 91 25.49 -24.57 5.31
C PHE A 91 25.04 -25.99 5.67
N ASP A 92 24.62 -26.81 4.71
CA ASP A 92 24.27 -28.22 4.93
C ASP A 92 25.48 -29.01 5.46
N LYS A 93 26.69 -28.71 4.97
CA LYS A 93 27.92 -29.31 5.44
C LYS A 93 28.30 -28.80 6.84
N LEU A 94 28.18 -27.50 7.10
CA LEU A 94 28.39 -26.91 8.43
C LEU A 94 27.42 -27.46 9.47
N ASP A 95 26.15 -27.65 9.11
CA ASP A 95 25.12 -28.22 9.98
C ASP A 95 25.47 -29.68 10.35
N ARG A 96 26.00 -30.46 9.39
CA ARG A 96 26.51 -31.82 9.64
C ARG A 96 27.77 -31.84 10.50
N GLU A 97 28.66 -30.86 10.37
CA GLU A 97 29.95 -30.83 11.07
C GLU A 97 29.90 -30.19 12.46
N LYS A 98 29.06 -29.17 12.66
CA LYS A 98 29.05 -28.34 13.87
C LYS A 98 27.73 -28.35 14.63
N GLY A 99 26.67 -28.94 14.05
CA GLY A 99 25.31 -28.86 14.57
C GLY A 99 24.66 -27.51 14.25
N ARG A 100 23.36 -27.57 13.94
CA ARG A 100 22.55 -26.45 13.43
C ARG A 100 22.60 -25.18 14.28
N GLU A 101 22.75 -25.34 15.60
CA GLU A 101 22.71 -24.28 16.61
C GLU A 101 24.02 -23.48 16.71
N ASN A 102 25.13 -24.02 16.19
CA ASN A 102 26.47 -23.43 16.31
C ASN A 102 26.94 -22.69 15.03
N VAL A 103 26.05 -22.54 14.05
CA VAL A 103 26.35 -21.91 12.76
C VAL A 103 25.71 -20.54 12.71
N ARG A 104 26.51 -19.47 12.61
CA ARG A 104 26.02 -18.11 12.38
C ARG A 104 25.28 -18.05 11.04
N ARG A 105 24.00 -17.72 11.07
CA ARG A 105 23.06 -17.74 9.93
C ARG A 105 22.79 -16.38 9.33
N ASP A 106 23.58 -15.38 9.68
CA ASP A 106 23.44 -14.00 9.21
C ASP A 106 23.46 -13.90 7.66
N ASN A 107 24.06 -14.90 6.99
CA ASN A 107 24.10 -15.06 5.52
C ASN A 107 23.26 -16.24 4.97
N ALA A 108 22.46 -16.92 5.79
CA ALA A 108 21.70 -18.12 5.45
C ALA A 108 20.28 -17.79 4.94
N THR A 109 20.19 -16.87 3.97
CA THR A 109 18.94 -16.58 3.24
C THR A 109 18.50 -17.78 2.40
N ASP A 110 17.30 -17.76 1.79
CA ASP A 110 16.91 -18.82 0.85
C ASP A 110 17.91 -18.90 -0.32
N GLN A 111 18.77 -19.91 -0.25
CA GLN A 111 19.81 -20.21 -1.23
C GLN A 111 19.31 -21.25 -2.22
N SER A 112 18.01 -21.37 -2.50
CA SER A 112 17.54 -22.30 -3.53
C SER A 112 18.04 -21.88 -4.93
N LEU A 113 18.21 -22.86 -5.82
CA LEU A 113 18.61 -22.60 -7.21
C LEU A 113 17.56 -21.75 -7.93
N ASN A 114 16.27 -21.97 -7.64
CA ASN A 114 15.16 -21.14 -8.15
C ASN A 114 15.35 -19.67 -7.74
N THR A 115 15.54 -19.42 -6.45
CA THR A 115 15.70 -18.06 -5.92
C THR A 115 16.94 -17.39 -6.49
N HIS A 116 18.06 -18.10 -6.61
CA HIS A 116 19.28 -17.58 -7.27
C HIS A 116 19.03 -17.16 -8.73
N LEU A 117 18.43 -18.05 -9.53
CA LEU A 117 18.17 -17.77 -10.94
C LEU A 117 17.15 -16.66 -11.12
N LEU A 118 16.03 -16.66 -10.39
CA LEU A 118 15.00 -15.63 -10.54
C LEU A 118 15.48 -14.27 -10.03
N ASN A 119 16.19 -14.21 -8.90
CA ASN A 119 16.75 -12.97 -8.36
C ASN A 119 17.89 -12.39 -9.21
N GLY A 120 18.56 -13.21 -10.03
CA GLY A 120 19.53 -12.71 -11.00
C GLY A 120 18.87 -12.25 -12.30
N LEU A 121 17.95 -13.06 -12.84
CA LEU A 121 17.32 -12.83 -14.13
C LEU A 121 16.50 -11.55 -14.17
N PHE A 122 15.57 -11.37 -13.21
CA PHE A 122 14.62 -10.26 -13.27
C PHE A 122 15.27 -8.87 -13.23
N PRO A 123 16.18 -8.56 -12.27
CA PRO A 123 16.84 -7.26 -12.29
C PRO A 123 17.79 -7.11 -13.48
N ALA A 124 18.49 -8.16 -13.93
CA ALA A 124 19.33 -8.08 -15.12
C ALA A 124 18.51 -7.79 -16.38
N ASN A 125 17.31 -8.36 -16.49
CA ASN A 125 16.36 -8.08 -17.56
C ASN A 125 15.91 -6.61 -17.58
N LEU A 126 15.57 -6.04 -16.43
CA LEU A 126 15.21 -4.62 -16.33
C LEU A 126 16.37 -3.70 -16.72
N ILE A 127 17.59 -4.05 -16.29
CA ILE A 127 18.81 -3.33 -16.70
C ILE A 127 19.00 -3.43 -18.20
N GLU A 128 18.85 -4.61 -18.79
CA GLU A 128 19.01 -4.83 -20.22
C GLU A 128 18.00 -4.01 -21.05
N GLN A 129 16.71 -4.05 -20.69
CA GLN A 129 15.68 -3.19 -21.29
C GLN A 129 16.00 -1.69 -21.15
N ARG A 130 16.60 -1.28 -20.03
CA ARG A 130 17.06 0.10 -19.85
C ARG A 130 18.23 0.43 -20.78
N LEU A 131 19.17 -0.51 -20.96
CA LEU A 131 20.33 -0.35 -21.84
C LEU A 131 19.93 -0.30 -23.32
N GLU A 132 18.89 -1.02 -23.73
CA GLU A 132 18.30 -0.95 -25.08
C GLU A 132 17.75 0.44 -25.40
N LYS A 133 17.30 1.21 -24.41
CA LYS A 133 16.79 2.58 -24.59
C LYS A 133 17.89 3.64 -24.64
N LEU A 134 19.14 3.26 -24.39
CA LEU A 134 20.30 4.15 -24.37
C LEU A 134 21.22 3.86 -25.56
N ASN A 135 22.04 4.84 -25.94
CA ASN A 135 23.05 4.63 -27.00
C ASN A 135 24.23 3.81 -26.46
N THR A 136 24.01 2.51 -26.29
CA THR A 136 24.98 1.57 -25.68
C THR A 136 25.42 0.48 -26.67
N THR A 137 26.45 -0.27 -26.30
CA THR A 137 26.80 -1.50 -27.01
C THR A 137 25.66 -2.52 -26.99
N VAL A 138 24.91 -2.64 -25.88
CA VAL A 138 23.74 -3.55 -25.77
C VAL A 138 22.70 -3.24 -26.85
N LEU A 139 22.28 -1.97 -27.00
CA LEU A 139 21.36 -1.56 -28.07
C LEU A 139 21.83 -2.01 -29.47
N ARG A 140 23.14 -2.03 -29.73
CA ARG A 140 23.69 -2.34 -31.05
C ARG A 140 23.76 -3.85 -31.32
N VAL A 141 23.99 -4.67 -30.30
CA VAL A 141 24.33 -6.09 -30.47
C VAL A 141 23.31 -7.06 -29.89
N VAL A 142 22.48 -6.62 -28.94
CA VAL A 142 21.44 -7.44 -28.34
C VAL A 142 20.13 -7.13 -29.08
N LYS A 143 19.60 -8.14 -29.75
CA LYS A 143 18.25 -8.17 -30.34
C LYS A 143 17.50 -9.34 -29.73
N GLU A 144 16.27 -9.58 -30.18
CA GLU A 144 15.42 -10.62 -29.61
C GLU A 144 16.12 -11.99 -29.52
N ARG A 145 16.82 -12.42 -30.58
CA ARG A 145 17.56 -13.70 -30.60
C ARG A 145 18.63 -13.73 -29.53
N GLU A 146 19.49 -12.71 -29.47
CA GLU A 146 20.58 -12.63 -28.50
C GLU A 146 20.04 -12.53 -27.06
N ARG A 147 18.90 -11.87 -26.87
CA ARG A 147 18.20 -11.76 -25.59
C ARG A 147 17.66 -13.12 -25.11
N ARG A 148 17.09 -13.92 -26.01
CA ARG A 148 16.72 -15.32 -25.71
C ARG A 148 17.95 -16.16 -25.35
N LEU A 149 19.06 -16.00 -26.08
CA LEU A 149 20.30 -16.73 -25.80
C LEU A 149 20.95 -16.36 -24.47
N VAL A 150 20.95 -15.07 -24.07
CA VAL A 150 21.52 -14.66 -22.78
C VAL A 150 20.68 -15.15 -21.61
N ILE A 151 19.34 -15.13 -21.73
CA ILE A 151 18.44 -15.70 -20.72
C ILE A 151 18.67 -17.21 -20.61
N ALA A 152 18.69 -17.93 -21.73
CA ALA A 152 18.94 -19.37 -21.74
C ALA A 152 20.32 -19.72 -21.16
N GLY A 153 21.38 -19.02 -21.60
CA GLY A 153 22.73 -19.21 -21.10
C GLY A 153 22.86 -18.89 -19.61
N PHE A 154 22.13 -17.88 -19.10
CA PHE A 154 22.08 -17.60 -17.66
C PHE A 154 21.33 -18.70 -16.89
N ILE A 155 20.18 -19.19 -17.35
CA ILE A 155 19.52 -20.33 -16.68
C ILE A 155 20.43 -21.56 -16.59
N LEU A 156 21.28 -21.75 -17.60
CA LEU A 156 22.22 -22.86 -17.68
C LEU A 156 23.57 -22.61 -16.98
N HIS A 157 23.86 -21.41 -16.46
CA HIS A 157 25.22 -21.06 -16.01
C HIS A 157 25.78 -21.98 -14.92
N ASP A 158 24.90 -22.40 -14.02
CA ASP A 158 25.18 -23.28 -12.89
C ASP A 158 24.59 -24.69 -13.14
N PHE A 159 24.71 -25.18 -14.39
CA PHE A 159 24.11 -26.47 -14.80
C PHE A 159 24.56 -27.67 -13.95
N GLU A 160 25.72 -27.59 -13.29
CA GLU A 160 26.17 -28.63 -12.35
C GLU A 160 25.40 -28.66 -11.02
N LYS A 161 24.53 -27.67 -10.76
CA LYS A 161 23.70 -27.60 -9.56
C LYS A 161 22.38 -28.34 -9.71
N PHE A 162 21.94 -28.64 -10.93
CA PHE A 162 20.70 -29.39 -11.16
C PHE A 162 20.78 -30.78 -10.52
N PRO A 163 19.67 -31.32 -10.02
CA PRO A 163 19.66 -32.51 -9.15
C PRO A 163 20.12 -33.78 -9.86
N ASP A 164 19.90 -33.86 -11.16
CA ASP A 164 20.28 -34.93 -12.07
C ASP A 164 21.61 -34.67 -12.80
N ALA A 165 22.34 -33.60 -12.45
CA ALA A 165 23.67 -33.36 -12.98
C ALA A 165 24.68 -34.40 -12.43
N PRO A 166 25.57 -34.96 -13.27
CA PRO A 166 26.58 -35.92 -12.82
C PRO A 166 27.50 -35.35 -11.73
N GLU A 167 27.97 -36.21 -10.82
CA GLU A 167 29.00 -35.81 -9.86
C GLU A 167 30.27 -35.34 -10.57
N ASN A 168 30.89 -34.28 -10.05
CA ASN A 168 32.05 -33.64 -10.68
C ASN A 168 31.81 -33.22 -12.14
N CYS A 169 30.57 -32.88 -12.51
CA CYS A 169 30.17 -32.47 -13.86
C CYS A 169 31.20 -31.57 -14.58
N ARG A 170 31.76 -30.57 -13.91
CA ARG A 170 32.75 -29.64 -14.49
C ARG A 170 34.09 -30.28 -14.90
N LYS A 171 34.42 -31.49 -14.46
CA LYS A 171 35.63 -32.25 -14.85
C LYS A 171 35.41 -33.15 -16.08
N LEU A 172 34.17 -33.26 -16.55
CA LEU A 172 33.82 -34.06 -17.72
C LEU A 172 34.38 -33.42 -19.01
N SER A 173 34.40 -34.19 -20.10
CA SER A 173 34.83 -33.69 -21.40
C SER A 173 33.83 -32.68 -21.97
N LEU A 174 34.29 -31.86 -22.92
CA LEU A 174 33.42 -30.88 -23.58
C LEU A 174 32.22 -31.53 -24.29
N GLU A 175 32.41 -32.70 -24.91
CA GLU A 175 31.30 -33.46 -25.52
C GLU A 175 30.24 -33.88 -24.49
N GLN A 176 30.67 -34.25 -23.30
CA GLN A 176 29.76 -34.57 -22.21
C GLN A 176 29.04 -33.31 -21.70
N HIS A 177 29.71 -32.16 -21.66
CA HIS A 177 29.04 -30.89 -21.36
C HIS A 177 28.00 -30.52 -22.41
N ARG A 178 28.29 -30.71 -23.71
CA ARG A 178 27.30 -30.53 -24.79
C ARG A 178 26.07 -31.42 -24.58
N GLN A 179 26.26 -32.69 -24.26
CA GLN A 179 25.15 -33.62 -23.96
C GLN A 179 24.32 -33.16 -22.75
N ILE A 180 24.98 -32.73 -21.68
CA ILE A 180 24.28 -32.24 -20.49
C ILE A 180 23.47 -30.98 -20.82
N ILE A 181 24.05 -30.03 -21.57
CA ILE A 181 23.32 -28.83 -21.99
C ILE A 181 22.14 -29.18 -22.91
N ASP A 182 22.30 -30.10 -23.86
CA ASP A 182 21.23 -30.57 -24.75
C ASP A 182 20.06 -31.20 -23.98
N GLU A 183 20.35 -32.00 -22.94
CA GLU A 183 19.35 -32.52 -22.02
C GLU A 183 18.67 -31.40 -21.23
N LYS A 184 19.45 -30.48 -20.65
CA LYS A 184 18.93 -29.37 -19.84
C LYS A 184 18.06 -28.41 -20.63
N VAL A 185 18.45 -28.10 -21.86
CA VAL A 185 17.68 -27.24 -22.76
C VAL A 185 16.28 -27.80 -22.96
N ARG A 186 16.14 -29.09 -23.26
CA ARG A 186 14.83 -29.74 -23.44
C ARG A 186 14.05 -29.86 -22.14
N GLN A 187 14.71 -30.23 -21.04
CA GLN A 187 14.05 -30.37 -19.74
C GLN A 187 13.46 -29.04 -19.24
N LEU A 188 14.16 -27.93 -19.47
CA LEU A 188 13.76 -26.60 -19.04
C LEU A 188 12.83 -25.90 -20.03
N GLY A 189 12.53 -26.49 -21.20
CA GLY A 189 11.74 -25.85 -22.26
C GLY A 189 12.48 -24.68 -22.94
N LEU A 190 13.81 -24.66 -22.86
CA LEU A 190 14.64 -23.63 -23.49
C LEU A 190 14.71 -23.78 -25.02
N ASP A 191 14.46 -24.98 -25.54
CA ASP A 191 14.32 -25.26 -26.96
C ASP A 191 13.16 -24.45 -27.57
N LEU A 192 11.97 -24.57 -26.96
CA LEU A 192 10.78 -23.81 -27.34
C LEU A 192 10.96 -22.30 -27.10
N PHE A 193 11.67 -21.92 -26.04
CA PHE A 193 11.95 -20.53 -25.73
C PHE A 193 12.91 -19.87 -26.72
N ILE A 194 13.93 -20.59 -27.20
CA ILE A 194 14.88 -20.04 -28.19
C ILE A 194 14.19 -19.90 -29.54
N ASP A 195 13.43 -20.92 -29.97
CA ASP A 195 12.70 -20.92 -31.23
C ASP A 195 11.49 -21.86 -31.14
N SER A 196 10.31 -21.29 -30.95
CA SER A 196 9.06 -22.05 -30.81
C SER A 196 8.61 -22.71 -32.12
N GLU A 197 9.04 -22.18 -33.27
CA GLU A 197 8.66 -22.70 -34.58
C GLU A 197 9.57 -23.86 -34.99
N ASN A 198 10.85 -23.79 -34.63
CA ASN A 198 11.83 -24.83 -34.86
C ASN A 198 12.66 -25.12 -33.60
N PRO A 199 12.18 -25.99 -32.70
CA PRO A 199 12.87 -26.30 -31.45
C PRO A 199 14.25 -26.95 -31.64
N ALA A 200 14.61 -27.43 -32.83
CA ALA A 200 15.96 -27.95 -33.10
C ALA A 200 17.00 -26.85 -33.34
N THR A 201 16.58 -25.59 -33.54
CA THR A 201 17.48 -24.47 -33.87
C THR A 201 18.58 -24.25 -32.81
N TYR A 202 18.31 -24.53 -31.52
CA TYR A 202 19.31 -24.32 -30.46
C TYR A 202 20.56 -25.18 -30.63
N GLN A 203 20.48 -26.32 -31.33
CA GLN A 203 21.62 -27.22 -31.54
C GLN A 203 22.75 -26.51 -32.30
N ASN A 204 22.40 -25.56 -33.18
CA ASN A 204 23.36 -24.75 -33.92
C ASN A 204 24.09 -23.73 -33.03
N CYS A 205 23.56 -23.41 -31.85
CA CYS A 205 24.14 -22.42 -30.93
C CYS A 205 24.47 -23.02 -29.56
N ILE A 206 24.68 -24.34 -29.47
CA ILE A 206 25.02 -25.01 -28.21
C ILE A 206 26.35 -24.49 -27.63
N ASP A 207 27.33 -24.22 -28.50
CA ASP A 207 28.63 -23.67 -28.10
C ASP A 207 28.54 -22.19 -27.70
N ASP A 208 27.56 -21.44 -28.24
CA ASP A 208 27.24 -20.10 -27.77
C ASP A 208 26.67 -20.16 -26.34
N LEU A 209 25.73 -21.07 -26.08
CA LEU A 209 25.13 -21.26 -24.75
C LEU A 209 26.18 -21.70 -23.72
N LEU A 210 27.07 -22.64 -24.07
CA LEU A 210 28.17 -23.06 -23.21
C LEU A 210 29.13 -21.91 -22.91
N CYS A 211 29.50 -21.13 -23.94
CA CYS A 211 30.37 -19.96 -23.77
C CYS A 211 29.75 -18.94 -22.80
N ILE A 212 28.46 -18.63 -22.96
CA ILE A 212 27.73 -17.71 -22.07
C ILE A 212 27.67 -18.28 -20.64
N ALA A 213 27.30 -19.56 -20.49
CA ALA A 213 27.16 -20.23 -19.21
C ALA A 213 28.49 -20.26 -18.42
N TYR A 214 29.60 -20.60 -19.07
CA TYR A 214 30.92 -20.61 -18.43
C TYR A 214 31.38 -19.22 -17.99
N ASN A 215 31.02 -18.19 -18.76
CA ASN A 215 31.46 -16.82 -18.52
C ASN A 215 30.55 -15.98 -17.63
N ALA A 216 29.56 -16.61 -16.97
CA ALA A 216 28.84 -16.00 -15.85
C ALA A 216 29.78 -15.60 -14.70
N GLN A 217 30.96 -16.21 -14.61
CA GLN A 217 32.02 -15.84 -13.67
C GLN A 217 33.33 -15.52 -14.40
N ARG A 218 34.10 -14.56 -13.87
CA ARG A 218 35.37 -14.09 -14.49
C ARG A 218 36.65 -14.75 -13.94
N ARG A 219 36.55 -15.70 -13.00
CA ARG A 219 37.72 -16.21 -12.25
C ARG A 219 38.26 -17.56 -12.73
N TRP A 220 37.41 -18.48 -13.15
CA TRP A 220 37.78 -19.87 -13.48
C TRP A 220 37.05 -20.30 -14.75
N ASP A 221 37.71 -21.10 -15.59
CA ASP A 221 37.13 -21.76 -16.77
C ASP A 221 36.41 -20.83 -17.76
N THR A 222 36.91 -19.60 -17.92
CA THR A 222 36.31 -18.60 -18.84
C THR A 222 36.41 -18.99 -20.32
N ASN A 223 37.28 -19.93 -20.69
CA ASN A 223 37.34 -20.60 -21.99
C ASN A 223 37.30 -19.67 -23.23
N TRP A 224 37.80 -18.43 -23.14
CA TRP A 224 37.82 -17.48 -24.27
C TRP A 224 38.80 -17.87 -25.39
N ASN A 225 39.75 -18.77 -25.13
CA ASN A 225 40.59 -19.35 -26.18
C ASN A 225 39.89 -20.55 -26.84
N PHE A 226 38.90 -20.25 -27.68
CA PHE A 226 38.05 -21.28 -28.32
C PHE A 226 38.84 -22.37 -29.04
N SER A 227 39.97 -22.02 -29.66
CA SER A 227 40.84 -22.98 -30.36
C SER A 227 41.52 -23.99 -29.42
N GLU A 228 41.86 -23.58 -28.21
CA GLU A 228 42.49 -24.43 -27.20
C GLU A 228 41.46 -25.30 -26.47
N TYR A 229 40.28 -24.72 -26.20
CA TYR A 229 39.23 -25.40 -25.42
C TYR A 229 38.21 -26.16 -26.28
N GLY A 230 38.21 -26.02 -27.60
CA GLY A 230 37.38 -26.79 -28.53
C GLY A 230 35.93 -26.31 -28.69
N LEU A 231 35.63 -25.07 -28.27
CA LEU A 231 34.34 -24.41 -28.50
C LEU A 231 34.31 -23.75 -29.89
N ASN A 232 33.17 -23.79 -30.57
CA ASN A 232 32.96 -23.18 -31.89
C ASN A 232 31.68 -22.31 -31.88
N PRO A 233 31.64 -21.22 -31.09
CA PRO A 233 30.46 -20.37 -31.03
C PRO A 233 30.18 -19.69 -32.39
N THR A 234 28.90 -19.47 -32.71
CA THR A 234 28.47 -18.89 -33.99
C THR A 234 28.30 -17.37 -33.92
N LEU A 235 28.12 -16.83 -32.71
CA LEU A 235 27.99 -15.40 -32.49
C LEU A 235 29.35 -14.70 -32.63
N ARG A 236 29.33 -13.44 -33.05
CA ARG A 236 30.54 -12.60 -33.12
C ARG A 236 31.08 -12.32 -31.73
N ASP A 237 32.41 -12.20 -31.61
CA ASP A 237 33.12 -11.92 -30.34
C ASP A 237 32.51 -10.78 -29.52
N ARG A 238 32.16 -9.67 -30.19
CA ARG A 238 31.58 -8.50 -29.51
C ARG A 238 30.22 -8.83 -28.89
N THR A 239 29.39 -9.59 -29.59
CA THR A 239 28.09 -10.04 -29.10
C THR A 239 28.29 -11.00 -27.93
N LEU A 240 29.13 -12.03 -28.08
CA LEU A 240 29.41 -13.01 -27.02
C LEU A 240 29.90 -12.37 -25.73
N ARG A 241 30.85 -11.43 -25.81
CA ARG A 241 31.33 -10.69 -24.64
C ARG A 241 30.22 -9.89 -23.96
N CYS A 242 29.36 -9.26 -24.75
CA CYS A 242 28.21 -8.52 -24.23
C CYS A 242 27.22 -9.44 -23.50
N LEU A 243 26.90 -10.60 -24.09
CA LEU A 243 26.00 -11.58 -23.45
C LEU A 243 26.63 -12.16 -22.18
N ALA A 244 27.92 -12.52 -22.22
CA ALA A 244 28.66 -12.97 -21.05
C ALA A 244 28.68 -11.92 -19.91
N ASP A 245 28.87 -10.64 -20.23
CA ASP A 245 28.84 -9.57 -19.23
C ASP A 245 27.44 -9.39 -18.62
N LEU A 246 26.37 -9.51 -19.40
CA LEU A 246 24.99 -9.52 -18.91
C LEU A 246 24.71 -10.73 -18.01
N THR A 247 25.14 -11.92 -18.40
CA THR A 247 25.03 -13.15 -17.57
C THR A 247 25.83 -13.01 -16.28
N CYS A 248 27.04 -12.46 -16.35
CA CYS A 248 27.87 -12.18 -15.19
C CYS A 248 27.25 -11.14 -14.26
N LEU A 249 26.56 -10.13 -14.81
CA LEU A 249 25.79 -9.18 -14.03
C LEU A 249 24.63 -9.86 -13.29
N ALA A 250 23.84 -10.70 -13.98
CA ALA A 250 22.74 -11.45 -13.37
C ALA A 250 23.22 -12.33 -12.20
N ASP A 251 24.28 -13.13 -12.41
CA ASP A 251 24.88 -13.96 -11.35
C ASP A 251 25.42 -13.10 -10.18
N SER A 252 26.06 -11.97 -10.50
CA SER A 252 26.59 -11.06 -9.49
C SER A 252 25.48 -10.41 -8.66
N LEU A 253 24.34 -10.04 -9.25
CA LEU A 253 23.21 -9.46 -8.53
C LEU A 253 22.62 -10.46 -7.52
N ALA A 254 22.38 -11.70 -7.96
CA ALA A 254 21.83 -12.76 -7.10
C ALA A 254 22.77 -13.14 -5.94
N SER A 255 24.07 -13.17 -6.20
CA SER A 255 25.07 -13.63 -5.24
C SER A 255 25.57 -12.53 -4.29
N ILE A 256 25.77 -11.30 -4.77
CA ILE A 256 26.39 -10.21 -4.00
C ILE A 256 25.35 -9.47 -3.17
N ILE A 257 24.18 -9.14 -3.73
CA ILE A 257 23.22 -8.26 -3.05
C ILE A 257 22.53 -9.01 -1.91
N LYS A 258 22.72 -8.52 -0.69
CA LYS A 258 22.02 -8.93 0.55
C LYS A 258 21.48 -7.72 1.31
N HIS A 259 22.12 -6.56 1.14
CA HIS A 259 21.75 -5.27 1.70
C HIS A 259 21.84 -4.17 0.63
N PRO A 260 21.12 -3.03 0.79
CA PRO A 260 21.18 -1.93 -0.17
C PRO A 260 22.60 -1.42 -0.46
N GLN A 261 23.47 -1.38 0.56
CA GLN A 261 24.86 -0.92 0.47
C GLN A 261 25.71 -1.78 -0.48
N ASP A 262 25.34 -3.04 -0.71
CA ASP A 262 26.08 -3.92 -1.61
C ASP A 262 26.07 -3.43 -3.07
N ALA A 263 25.19 -2.46 -3.39
CA ALA A 263 25.21 -1.71 -4.65
C ALA A 263 26.58 -1.05 -4.95
N GLU A 264 27.37 -0.73 -3.92
CA GLU A 264 28.70 -0.13 -4.05
C GLU A 264 29.79 -1.14 -4.42
N ASN A 265 29.46 -2.43 -4.59
CA ASN A 265 30.45 -3.44 -4.92
C ASN A 265 31.17 -3.12 -6.24
N ASN A 266 32.51 -3.13 -6.19
CA ASN A 266 33.36 -2.81 -7.35
C ASN A 266 33.07 -3.68 -8.58
N ARG A 267 32.70 -4.96 -8.40
CA ARG A 267 32.37 -5.85 -9.51
C ARG A 267 31.08 -5.40 -10.21
N LEU A 268 30.04 -5.07 -9.45
CA LEU A 268 28.77 -4.57 -9.99
C LEU A 268 28.99 -3.22 -10.69
N THR A 269 29.75 -2.33 -10.05
CA THR A 269 30.11 -1.02 -10.62
C THR A 269 30.86 -1.16 -11.94
N GLY A 270 31.83 -2.07 -12.03
CA GLY A 270 32.56 -2.34 -13.27
C GLY A 270 31.67 -2.94 -14.38
N LEU A 271 30.79 -3.88 -14.03
CA LEU A 271 29.86 -4.49 -15.00
C LEU A 271 28.87 -3.48 -15.56
N ILE A 272 28.21 -2.70 -14.70
CA ILE A 272 27.23 -1.71 -15.16
C ILE A 272 27.91 -0.59 -15.96
N HIS A 273 29.12 -0.16 -15.57
CA HIS A 273 29.89 0.80 -16.34
C HIS A 273 30.20 0.29 -17.75
N ASN A 274 30.65 -0.96 -17.88
CA ASN A 274 30.98 -1.54 -19.18
C ASN A 274 29.75 -1.75 -20.06
N LEU A 275 28.67 -2.29 -19.50
CA LEU A 275 27.44 -2.56 -20.23
C LEU A 275 26.70 -1.29 -20.68
N SER A 276 26.80 -0.22 -19.88
CA SER A 276 26.15 1.08 -20.16
C SER A 276 27.03 2.08 -20.89
N ASP A 277 28.25 1.70 -21.30
CA ASP A 277 29.26 2.63 -21.82
C ASP A 277 29.47 3.85 -20.89
N GLY A 278 29.41 3.62 -19.58
CA GLY A 278 29.61 4.60 -18.52
C GLY A 278 28.44 5.57 -18.29
N GLN A 279 27.25 5.27 -18.80
CA GLN A 279 26.04 6.11 -18.68
C GLN A 279 25.23 5.83 -17.40
N LEU A 280 25.33 4.62 -16.85
CA LEU A 280 24.56 4.19 -15.68
C LEU A 280 25.45 3.82 -14.50
N LYS A 281 24.88 3.91 -13.30
CA LYS A 281 25.48 3.49 -12.03
C LYS A 281 24.41 2.90 -11.11
N PHE A 282 24.81 2.07 -10.15
CA PHE A 282 23.94 1.73 -9.03
C PHE A 282 24.02 2.80 -7.94
N THR A 283 22.92 2.98 -7.24
CA THR A 283 22.81 3.81 -6.03
C THR A 283 21.69 3.26 -5.17
N TYR A 284 21.55 3.70 -3.93
CA TYR A 284 20.58 3.14 -3.01
C TYR A 284 20.18 4.15 -1.95
N HIS A 285 19.06 3.87 -1.29
CA HIS A 285 18.84 4.34 0.07
C HIS A 285 18.78 3.16 1.02
N ALA A 286 19.06 3.43 2.28
CA ALA A 286 18.91 2.46 3.36
C ALA A 286 18.32 3.13 4.59
N ILE A 287 17.54 2.36 5.35
CA ILE A 287 17.05 2.74 6.67
C ILE A 287 17.84 1.99 7.74
N ALA A 288 18.07 2.65 8.87
CA ALA A 288 18.81 2.08 9.99
C ALA A 288 17.95 1.15 10.86
N GLU A 289 16.63 1.40 10.89
CA GLU A 289 15.68 0.74 11.79
C GLU A 289 14.49 0.19 10.99
N ILE A 290 13.98 -0.96 11.43
CA ILE A 290 12.84 -1.66 10.82
C ILE A 290 11.66 -1.61 11.80
N ASP A 291 10.71 -0.71 11.54
CA ASP A 291 9.52 -0.46 12.36
C ASP A 291 8.24 -0.92 11.66
N GLY A 292 8.28 -2.09 11.03
CA GLY A 292 7.13 -2.73 10.40
C GLY A 292 6.48 -1.87 9.31
N VAL A 293 5.22 -1.47 9.51
CA VAL A 293 4.46 -0.70 8.51
C VAL A 293 5.10 0.66 8.24
N LEU A 294 5.69 1.31 9.25
CA LEU A 294 6.32 2.62 9.09
C LEU A 294 7.50 2.55 8.12
N THR A 295 8.28 1.48 8.20
CA THR A 295 9.39 1.19 7.27
C THR A 295 8.92 1.16 5.82
N ASN A 296 7.77 0.55 5.53
CA ASN A 296 7.23 0.53 4.17
C ASN A 296 6.82 1.94 3.71
N VAL A 297 6.23 2.74 4.59
CA VAL A 297 5.86 4.13 4.27
C VAL A 297 7.10 4.98 4.00
N VAL A 298 8.15 4.82 4.81
CA VAL A 298 9.44 5.51 4.63
C VAL A 298 10.09 5.09 3.32
N ASN A 299 10.20 3.79 3.03
CA ASN A 299 10.76 3.29 1.78
C ASN A 299 10.01 3.83 0.55
N ASN A 300 8.68 3.84 0.58
CA ASN A 300 7.86 4.39 -0.50
C ASN A 300 8.07 5.89 -0.67
N ALA A 301 8.14 6.65 0.42
CA ALA A 301 8.41 8.09 0.35
C ALA A 301 9.79 8.40 -0.24
N LEU A 302 10.83 7.66 0.15
CA LEU A 302 12.15 7.82 -0.46
C LEU A 302 12.14 7.42 -1.93
N MET A 303 11.43 6.36 -2.30
CA MET A 303 11.26 5.98 -3.70
C MET A 303 10.57 7.07 -4.52
N ASP A 304 9.48 7.65 -4.01
CA ASP A 304 8.78 8.77 -4.64
C ASP A 304 9.71 9.98 -4.80
N ALA A 305 10.55 10.28 -3.80
CA ALA A 305 11.52 11.36 -3.89
C ALA A 305 12.58 11.15 -4.99
N HIS A 306 13.01 9.90 -5.21
CA HIS A 306 13.93 9.56 -6.30
C HIS A 306 13.24 9.66 -7.67
N THR A 307 12.05 9.08 -7.80
CA THR A 307 11.34 9.04 -9.09
C THR A 307 10.75 10.38 -9.49
N ALA A 308 10.44 11.27 -8.53
CA ALA A 308 10.00 12.64 -8.79
C ALA A 308 11.06 13.51 -9.49
N LEU A 309 12.34 13.10 -9.45
CA LEU A 309 13.40 13.78 -10.19
C LEU A 309 13.43 13.40 -11.68
N ASN A 310 12.74 12.33 -12.07
CA ASN A 310 12.62 11.96 -13.47
C ASN A 310 11.75 12.97 -14.23
N SER A 311 12.09 13.19 -15.49
CA SER A 311 11.27 13.98 -16.43
C SER A 311 10.82 13.11 -17.60
N GLU A 312 9.95 13.66 -18.44
CA GLU A 312 9.55 13.01 -19.70
C GLU A 312 10.74 12.71 -20.61
N GLU A 313 11.78 13.55 -20.57
CA GLU A 313 12.98 13.43 -21.40
C GLU A 313 14.08 12.57 -20.77
N THR A 314 14.16 12.51 -19.44
CA THR A 314 15.27 11.86 -18.73
C THR A 314 14.80 11.07 -17.52
N THR A 315 15.02 9.76 -17.55
CA THR A 315 14.93 8.90 -16.36
C THR A 315 16.28 8.91 -15.64
N TYR A 316 16.34 9.61 -14.51
CA TYR A 316 17.51 9.66 -13.63
C TYR A 316 17.58 8.49 -12.67
N TYR A 317 16.44 8.06 -12.12
CA TYR A 317 16.36 6.99 -11.13
C TYR A 317 15.29 5.98 -11.50
N GLU A 318 15.65 4.71 -11.51
CA GLU A 318 14.73 3.59 -11.70
C GLU A 318 14.90 2.61 -10.53
N PRO A 319 13.87 2.41 -9.69
CA PRO A 319 13.91 1.42 -8.62
C PRO A 319 14.11 0.01 -9.20
N LEU A 320 15.09 -0.73 -8.69
CA LEU A 320 15.50 -2.02 -9.27
C LEU A 320 15.37 -3.19 -8.28
N LEU A 321 15.95 -3.08 -7.10
CA LEU A 321 15.93 -4.13 -6.09
C LEU A 321 15.32 -3.62 -4.79
N TYR A 322 14.29 -4.31 -4.32
CA TYR A 322 13.55 -3.97 -3.11
C TYR A 322 14.01 -4.88 -1.97
N LEU A 323 14.66 -4.30 -0.97
CA LEU A 323 15.14 -5.00 0.21
C LEU A 323 14.36 -4.54 1.45
N PRO A 324 14.33 -5.33 2.54
CA PRO A 324 13.63 -4.94 3.77
C PRO A 324 14.10 -3.59 4.34
N THR A 325 15.39 -3.28 4.16
CA THR A 325 16.04 -2.07 4.69
C THR A 325 16.27 -0.99 3.65
N GLY A 326 15.71 -1.09 2.44
CA GLY A 326 15.90 -0.04 1.43
C GLY A 326 15.75 -0.52 0.01
N VAL A 327 16.08 0.37 -0.94
CA VAL A 327 15.96 0.10 -2.37
C VAL A 327 17.27 0.43 -3.06
N ILE A 328 17.68 -0.43 -3.99
CA ILE A 328 18.76 -0.14 -4.94
C ILE A 328 18.11 0.35 -6.23
N TYR A 329 18.64 1.45 -6.75
CA TYR A 329 18.22 2.09 -7.98
C TYR A 329 19.29 1.90 -9.06
N LEU A 330 18.82 1.75 -10.29
CA LEU A 330 19.61 2.03 -11.47
C LEU A 330 19.51 3.53 -11.76
N ALA A 331 20.63 4.22 -11.69
CA ALA A 331 20.67 5.66 -11.84
C ALA A 331 21.49 6.09 -13.06
N HIS A 332 21.06 7.15 -13.72
CA HIS A 332 21.88 7.86 -14.68
C HIS A 332 23.12 8.44 -13.98
N ARG A 333 24.27 8.47 -14.66
CA ARG A 333 25.52 8.94 -14.07
C ARG A 333 25.42 10.36 -13.52
N ASN A 334 24.66 11.21 -14.21
CA ASN A 334 24.41 12.61 -13.88
C ASN A 334 23.13 12.82 -13.06
N ALA A 335 22.61 11.79 -12.38
CA ALA A 335 21.42 11.92 -11.56
C ALA A 335 21.62 12.95 -10.42
N PRO A 336 20.67 13.89 -10.22
CA PRO A 336 20.75 14.91 -9.18
C PRO A 336 20.57 14.31 -7.78
N GLN A 337 21.20 14.90 -6.77
CA GLN A 337 21.09 14.42 -5.40
C GLN A 337 19.69 14.64 -4.82
N ILE A 338 19.26 13.72 -3.95
CA ILE A 338 18.00 13.81 -3.22
C ILE A 338 18.10 14.88 -2.12
N ALA A 339 17.12 15.79 -2.08
CA ALA A 339 17.00 16.77 -1.02
C ALA A 339 16.49 16.11 0.27
N THR A 340 17.37 15.91 1.24
CA THR A 340 17.05 15.18 2.49
C THR A 340 16.20 15.99 3.46
N ALA A 341 16.24 17.32 3.39
CA ALA A 341 15.54 18.21 4.31
C ALA A 341 14.01 18.06 4.27
N GLU A 342 13.44 17.75 3.10
CA GLU A 342 11.99 17.63 2.91
C GLU A 342 11.45 16.21 3.10
N LEU A 343 12.33 15.21 3.25
CA LEU A 343 11.92 13.81 3.39
C LEU A 343 10.99 13.57 4.60
N PRO A 344 11.23 14.15 5.80
CA PRO A 344 10.30 13.98 6.92
C PRO A 344 8.89 14.50 6.59
N ASN A 345 8.80 15.66 5.92
CA ASN A 345 7.52 16.24 5.51
C ASN A 345 6.80 15.34 4.50
N LEU A 346 7.53 14.78 3.54
CA LEU A 346 7.00 13.84 2.56
C LEU A 346 6.46 12.56 3.22
N VAL A 347 7.21 12.00 4.19
CA VAL A 347 6.76 10.82 4.97
C VAL A 347 5.48 11.15 5.73
N VAL A 348 5.43 12.28 6.44
CA VAL A 348 4.22 12.71 7.17
C VAL A 348 3.05 12.92 6.22
N ALA A 349 3.26 13.54 5.07
CA ALA A 349 2.22 13.72 4.06
C ALA A 349 1.68 12.38 3.54
N ASN A 350 2.57 11.41 3.29
CA ASN A 350 2.19 10.06 2.87
C ASN A 350 1.39 9.31 3.96
N ILE A 351 1.80 9.40 5.23
CA ILE A 351 1.03 8.86 6.36
C ILE A 351 -0.35 9.52 6.40
N LYS A 352 -0.42 10.85 6.34
CA LYS A 352 -1.69 11.58 6.38
C LYS A 352 -2.62 11.18 5.24
N LYS A 353 -2.08 11.02 4.03
CA LYS A 353 -2.83 10.55 2.86
C LYS A 353 -3.37 9.13 3.04
N LEU A 354 -2.52 8.17 3.41
CA LEU A 354 -2.91 6.77 3.56
C LEU A 354 -3.94 6.57 4.67
N CYS A 355 -3.66 7.10 5.85
CA CYS A 355 -4.56 7.03 6.99
C CYS A 355 -5.84 7.83 6.73
N GLY A 356 -5.73 9.04 6.18
CA GLY A 356 -6.87 9.88 5.82
C GLY A 356 -7.80 9.19 4.83
N GLN A 357 -7.28 8.52 3.80
CA GLN A 357 -8.10 7.73 2.88
C GLN A 357 -8.85 6.59 3.59
N GLN A 358 -8.20 5.87 4.51
CA GLN A 358 -8.87 4.83 5.29
C GLN A 358 -9.96 5.41 6.23
N LEU A 359 -9.70 6.57 6.84
CA LEU A 359 -10.69 7.26 7.67
C LEU A 359 -11.88 7.77 6.84
N ILE A 360 -11.64 8.29 5.62
CA ILE A 360 -12.70 8.66 4.68
C ILE A 360 -13.54 7.44 4.28
N GLN A 361 -12.94 6.26 4.12
CA GLN A 361 -13.63 5.04 3.67
C GLN A 361 -14.42 4.35 4.78
N ARG A 362 -13.82 4.19 5.95
CA ARG A 362 -14.38 3.41 7.07
C ARG A 362 -15.14 4.26 8.08
N GLN A 363 -14.84 5.55 8.16
CA GLN A 363 -15.34 6.49 9.18
C GLN A 363 -15.29 5.91 10.60
N THR A 364 -14.26 5.10 10.89
CA THR A 364 -14.05 4.50 12.21
C THR A 364 -13.82 5.61 13.22
N GLY A 365 -14.45 5.55 14.39
CA GLY A 365 -14.37 6.61 15.39
C GLY A 365 -15.43 7.71 15.25
N PHE A 366 -16.26 7.69 14.20
CA PHE A 366 -17.54 8.41 14.21
C PHE A 366 -18.63 7.58 14.90
N GLY A 367 -19.44 8.25 15.72
CA GLY A 367 -20.56 7.62 16.42
C GLY A 367 -21.62 8.63 16.86
N ARG A 368 -22.74 8.13 17.38
CA ARG A 368 -23.84 8.94 17.92
C ARG A 368 -23.99 8.65 19.41
N ASP A 369 -23.89 9.68 20.25
CA ASP A 369 -23.94 9.54 21.72
C ASP A 369 -25.20 10.21 22.31
N GLY A 370 -26.36 9.93 21.72
CA GLY A 370 -27.68 10.45 22.14
C GLY A 370 -27.89 11.97 22.03
N LYS A 371 -26.82 12.78 21.93
CA LYS A 371 -26.81 14.26 21.93
C LYS A 371 -26.21 14.88 20.67
N GLY A 372 -26.09 14.09 19.60
CA GLY A 372 -25.44 14.51 18.35
C GLY A 372 -24.41 13.50 17.86
N MET A 373 -23.87 13.79 16.68
CA MET A 373 -22.74 13.08 16.11
C MET A 373 -21.43 13.49 16.82
N LYS A 374 -20.53 12.52 17.00
CA LYS A 374 -19.19 12.69 17.55
C LYS A 374 -18.16 12.03 16.64
N TYR A 375 -16.94 12.53 16.69
CA TYR A 375 -15.78 11.92 16.04
C TYR A 375 -14.59 11.88 17.01
N ALA A 376 -13.65 10.98 16.76
CA ALA A 376 -12.44 10.85 17.56
C ALA A 376 -11.46 12.00 17.27
N GLU A 377 -10.81 12.55 18.30
CA GLU A 377 -9.95 13.75 18.18
C GLU A 377 -8.80 13.59 17.16
N TYR A 378 -8.33 12.37 16.91
CA TYR A 378 -7.25 12.13 15.94
C TYR A 378 -7.61 12.54 14.51
N TYR A 379 -8.89 12.69 14.15
CA TYR A 379 -9.30 13.13 12.81
C TYR A 379 -8.69 14.50 12.45
N GLU A 380 -8.51 15.37 13.42
CA GLU A 380 -7.91 16.70 13.22
C GLU A 380 -6.43 16.65 12.80
N GLN A 381 -5.76 15.51 13.02
CA GLN A 381 -4.37 15.33 12.56
C GLN A 381 -4.31 15.05 11.04
N PHE A 382 -5.40 14.57 10.45
CA PHE A 382 -5.48 14.10 9.06
C PHE A 382 -6.22 15.05 8.13
N PHE A 383 -7.16 15.84 8.65
CA PHE A 383 -8.06 16.66 7.85
C PHE A 383 -8.04 18.11 8.30
N ASN A 384 -8.10 19.04 7.35
CA ASN A 384 -8.50 20.41 7.67
C ASN A 384 -10.01 20.48 8.00
N ASP A 385 -10.47 21.64 8.47
CA ASP A 385 -11.86 21.79 8.94
C ASP A 385 -12.89 21.42 7.85
N VAL A 386 -12.66 21.83 6.60
CA VAL A 386 -13.57 21.57 5.47
C VAL A 386 -13.58 20.10 5.07
N GLU A 387 -12.39 19.49 4.98
CA GLU A 387 -12.25 18.05 4.71
C GLU A 387 -12.95 17.23 5.79
N LEU A 388 -12.81 17.64 7.05
CA LEU A 388 -13.46 16.98 8.18
C LEU A 388 -14.99 17.11 8.11
N MET A 389 -15.52 18.25 7.66
CA MET A 389 -16.97 18.42 7.42
C MET A 389 -17.47 17.45 6.35
N ARG A 390 -16.71 17.25 5.26
CA ARG A 390 -17.07 16.27 4.22
C ARG A 390 -17.05 14.83 4.72
N VAL A 391 -16.07 14.48 5.56
CA VAL A 391 -16.05 13.17 6.24
C VAL A 391 -17.23 13.03 7.20
N ALA A 392 -17.55 14.07 7.96
CA ALA A 392 -18.69 14.08 8.87
C ALA A 392 -20.02 13.90 8.13
N LEU A 393 -20.19 14.50 6.95
CA LEU A 393 -21.37 14.27 6.10
C LEU A 393 -21.51 12.79 5.74
N LYS A 394 -20.44 12.18 5.21
CA LYS A 394 -20.43 10.74 4.89
C LYS A 394 -20.76 9.87 6.10
N ALA A 395 -20.18 10.19 7.25
CA ALA A 395 -20.42 9.46 8.49
C ALA A 395 -21.88 9.59 8.97
N THR A 396 -22.45 10.79 8.90
CA THR A 396 -23.85 11.06 9.25
C THR A 396 -24.80 10.25 8.38
N LEU A 397 -24.61 10.25 7.07
CA LEU A 397 -25.46 9.48 6.14
C LEU A 397 -25.34 7.97 6.34
N ARG A 398 -24.13 7.48 6.64
CA ARG A 398 -23.93 6.06 7.00
C ARG A 398 -24.62 5.69 8.31
N ILE A 399 -24.61 6.57 9.32
CA ILE A 399 -25.20 6.28 10.64
C ILE A 399 -26.72 6.46 10.62
N LEU A 400 -27.24 7.34 9.78
CA LEU A 400 -28.66 7.64 9.58
C LEU A 400 -29.11 7.13 8.20
N THR A 401 -29.06 5.82 8.02
CA THR A 401 -29.52 5.14 6.79
C THR A 401 -31.03 5.25 6.59
N ASP A 402 -31.51 5.00 5.37
CA ASP A 402 -32.95 5.12 5.03
C ASP A 402 -33.84 4.17 5.86
N GLY A 403 -33.30 3.03 6.31
CA GLY A 403 -34.01 2.08 7.16
C GLY A 403 -34.14 2.50 8.62
N LYS A 404 -33.52 3.60 9.04
CA LYS A 404 -33.56 4.08 10.41
C LYS A 404 -34.80 4.94 10.64
N LYS A 405 -35.51 4.69 11.75
CA LYS A 405 -36.66 5.52 12.13
C LYS A 405 -36.22 6.95 12.40
N SER A 406 -36.94 7.89 11.82
CA SER A 406 -36.76 9.31 12.08
C SER A 406 -37.09 9.62 13.55
N VAL A 407 -36.42 10.64 14.10
CA VAL A 407 -36.83 11.24 15.39
C VAL A 407 -37.30 12.68 15.21
N ALA A 408 -37.46 13.14 13.97
CA ALA A 408 -37.85 14.50 13.64
C ALA A 408 -39.19 14.85 14.27
N LYS A 409 -40.20 13.98 14.18
CA LYS A 409 -41.50 14.28 14.80
C LYS A 409 -41.40 14.42 16.32
N SER A 410 -40.61 13.57 16.97
CA SER A 410 -40.33 13.70 18.41
C SER A 410 -39.66 15.04 18.76
N ARG A 411 -38.76 15.54 17.90
CA ARG A 411 -38.13 16.87 18.10
C ARG A 411 -39.12 18.01 17.91
N SER A 412 -40.03 17.89 16.94
CA SER A 412 -41.13 18.83 16.73
C SER A 412 -42.06 18.90 17.95
N ASP A 413 -42.48 17.74 18.47
CA ASP A 413 -43.36 17.66 19.63
C ASP A 413 -42.73 18.27 20.88
N ASN A 414 -41.41 18.13 21.05
CA ASN A 414 -40.67 18.79 22.13
C ASN A 414 -40.67 20.32 21.99
N LEU A 415 -40.51 20.86 20.77
CA LEU A 415 -40.63 22.29 20.53
C LEU A 415 -42.05 22.80 20.85
N ILE A 416 -43.08 22.07 20.44
CA ILE A 416 -44.47 22.37 20.79
C ILE A 416 -44.67 22.30 22.31
N ALA A 417 -44.02 21.37 23.01
CA ALA A 417 -44.07 21.31 24.48
C ALA A 417 -43.41 22.52 25.14
N PHE A 418 -42.31 23.05 24.59
CA PHE A 418 -41.72 24.32 25.05
C PHE A 418 -42.64 25.52 24.78
N GLN A 419 -43.31 25.54 23.63
CA GLN A 419 -44.32 26.56 23.30
C GLN A 419 -45.50 26.54 24.29
N ARG A 420 -46.05 25.35 24.62
CA ARG A 420 -47.12 25.19 25.62
C ARG A 420 -46.72 25.65 27.03
N LYS A 421 -45.42 25.64 27.35
CA LYS A 421 -44.85 26.14 28.61
C LYS A 421 -44.59 27.65 28.60
N GLY A 422 -44.87 28.35 27.49
CA GLY A 422 -44.58 29.77 27.31
C GLY A 422 -43.09 30.09 27.14
N VAL A 423 -42.26 29.09 26.82
CA VAL A 423 -40.82 29.29 26.57
C VAL A 423 -40.57 29.77 25.14
N LEU A 424 -41.40 29.33 24.20
CA LEU A 424 -41.42 29.78 22.80
C LEU A 424 -42.73 30.51 22.51
N SER A 425 -42.70 31.45 21.57
CA SER A 425 -43.86 32.26 21.19
C SER A 425 -44.98 31.41 20.57
N ALA A 426 -46.23 31.68 20.97
CA ALA A 426 -47.40 30.96 20.48
C ALA A 426 -47.75 31.24 19.01
N ASP A 427 -47.26 32.35 18.46
CA ASP A 427 -47.56 32.80 17.10
C ASP A 427 -46.78 32.03 16.02
N TYR A 428 -45.85 31.17 16.41
CA TYR A 428 -44.99 30.42 15.50
C TYR A 428 -45.41 28.96 15.33
N ASN A 429 -45.27 28.44 14.11
CA ASN A 429 -45.50 27.03 13.82
C ASN A 429 -44.19 26.23 13.87
N PHE A 430 -44.05 25.43 14.94
CA PHE A 430 -42.94 24.49 15.17
C PHE A 430 -43.26 23.04 14.75
N GLU A 431 -44.39 22.81 14.08
CA GLU A 431 -44.76 21.49 13.57
C GLU A 431 -43.98 21.12 12.30
N PHE A 432 -43.44 19.90 12.27
CA PHE A 432 -42.86 19.28 11.08
C PHE A 432 -43.05 17.76 11.07
N ALA A 433 -42.94 17.19 9.88
CA ALA A 433 -43.19 15.77 9.61
C ALA A 433 -42.09 14.86 10.18
N ASP A 434 -42.41 13.57 10.27
CA ASP A 434 -41.43 12.52 10.59
C ASP A 434 -40.67 12.16 9.32
N ASP A 435 -39.46 12.69 9.17
CA ASP A 435 -38.65 12.59 7.95
C ASP A 435 -37.16 12.47 8.28
N ILE A 436 -36.55 11.36 7.88
CA ILE A 436 -35.13 11.05 8.15
C ILE A 436 -34.18 12.07 7.51
N ARG A 437 -34.59 12.75 6.44
CA ARG A 437 -33.81 13.81 5.79
C ARG A 437 -33.64 15.01 6.73
N ILE A 438 -34.63 15.28 7.60
CA ILE A 438 -34.52 16.31 8.65
C ILE A 438 -33.46 15.90 9.66
N ASP A 439 -33.46 14.64 10.12
CA ASP A 439 -32.43 14.15 11.05
C ASP A 439 -31.02 14.24 10.43
N ARG A 440 -30.87 13.87 9.16
CA ARG A 440 -29.58 13.94 8.44
C ARG A 440 -29.04 15.36 8.38
N ILE A 441 -29.88 16.32 7.94
CA ILE A 441 -29.50 17.73 7.90
C ILE A 441 -29.17 18.22 9.31
N ALA A 442 -29.99 17.86 10.30
CA ALA A 442 -29.86 18.42 11.63
C ALA A 442 -28.61 17.92 12.36
N GLU A 443 -28.36 16.62 12.32
CA GLU A 443 -27.21 16.00 12.97
C GLU A 443 -25.90 16.33 12.23
N PHE A 444 -25.95 16.53 10.91
CA PHE A 444 -24.83 17.07 10.13
C PHE A 444 -24.55 18.54 10.48
N GLY A 445 -25.56 19.40 10.43
CA GLY A 445 -25.40 20.82 10.75
C GLY A 445 -24.85 21.02 12.17
N ASP A 446 -25.31 20.19 13.10
CA ASP A 446 -24.85 20.18 14.48
C ASP A 446 -23.37 19.83 14.66
N VAL A 447 -22.90 18.75 14.02
CA VAL A 447 -21.48 18.37 14.11
C VAL A 447 -20.60 19.41 13.45
N VAL A 448 -21.04 20.03 12.35
CA VAL A 448 -20.29 21.11 11.71
C VAL A 448 -20.23 22.35 12.62
N SER A 449 -21.36 22.79 13.17
CA SER A 449 -21.43 24.04 13.93
C SER A 449 -20.82 23.92 15.33
N ARG A 450 -21.23 22.93 16.12
CA ARG A 450 -20.80 22.81 17.53
C ARG A 450 -19.50 22.04 17.70
N LYS A 451 -19.28 20.99 16.90
CA LYS A 451 -18.11 20.12 17.07
C LYS A 451 -16.92 20.62 16.28
N ILE A 452 -17.01 20.68 14.95
CA ILE A 452 -15.89 21.08 14.12
C ILE A 452 -15.57 22.57 14.32
N TRP A 453 -16.51 23.46 13.99
CA TRP A 453 -16.25 24.90 14.10
C TRP A 453 -16.20 25.38 15.55
N GLY A 454 -17.13 24.94 16.41
CA GLY A 454 -17.16 25.33 17.82
C GLY A 454 -15.88 24.96 18.58
N GLU A 455 -15.31 23.77 18.39
CA GLU A 455 -14.05 23.40 19.03
C GLU A 455 -12.86 24.16 18.44
N LYS A 456 -12.88 24.47 17.13
CA LYS A 456 -11.88 25.33 16.50
C LYS A 456 -11.90 26.75 17.06
N VAL A 457 -13.08 27.35 17.21
CA VAL A 457 -13.27 28.66 17.86
C VAL A 457 -12.72 28.65 19.28
N ASN A 458 -13.02 27.61 20.08
CA ASN A 458 -12.49 27.49 21.45
C ASN A 458 -10.94 27.45 21.48
N LYS A 459 -10.32 26.75 20.53
CA LYS A 459 -8.85 26.71 20.38
C LYS A 459 -8.30 28.09 20.03
N LEU A 460 -8.90 28.78 19.05
CA LEU A 460 -8.50 30.13 18.64
C LEU A 460 -8.65 31.14 19.78
N GLU A 461 -9.76 31.11 20.52
CA GLU A 461 -9.95 31.98 21.69
C GLU A 461 -8.88 31.76 22.76
N THR A 462 -8.48 30.51 22.97
CA THR A 462 -7.42 30.15 23.93
C THR A 462 -6.08 30.73 23.47
N LEU A 463 -5.74 30.57 22.19
CA LEU A 463 -4.54 31.15 21.60
C LEU A 463 -4.53 32.69 21.68
N ILE A 464 -5.65 33.35 21.38
CA ILE A 464 -5.79 34.81 21.50
C ILE A 464 -5.60 35.25 22.96
N LYS A 465 -6.19 34.53 23.93
CA LYS A 465 -6.02 34.82 25.37
C LYS A 465 -4.55 34.67 25.80
N GLU A 466 -3.83 33.68 25.28
CA GLU A 466 -2.40 33.46 25.56
C GLU A 466 -1.49 34.51 24.91
N ALA A 467 -1.74 34.88 23.65
CA ALA A 467 -1.02 35.96 22.97
C ALA A 467 -1.20 37.31 23.67
N LYS A 468 -2.43 37.61 24.11
CA LYS A 468 -2.73 38.80 24.94
C LYS A 468 -1.89 38.82 26.22
N LYS A 469 -1.68 37.68 26.89
CA LYS A 469 -0.77 37.58 28.06
C LYS A 469 0.70 37.83 27.70
N LYS A 470 1.13 37.44 26.49
CA LYS A 470 2.49 37.66 25.96
C LYS A 470 2.70 39.05 25.33
N LYS A 471 1.69 39.93 25.34
CA LYS A 471 1.68 41.25 24.69
C LYS A 471 1.83 41.19 23.16
N GLU A 472 1.47 40.08 22.55
CA GLU A 472 1.36 39.94 21.10
C GLU A 472 -0.01 40.47 20.63
N LYS A 473 -0.05 41.17 19.50
CA LYS A 473 -1.28 41.73 18.94
C LYS A 473 -1.89 40.75 17.95
N LEU A 474 -2.86 39.95 18.42
CA LEU A 474 -3.76 39.19 17.55
C LEU A 474 -5.13 39.89 17.45
N PRO A 475 -5.79 39.85 16.28
CA PRO A 475 -7.14 40.39 16.11
C PRO A 475 -8.16 39.66 17.00
N GLU A 476 -9.28 40.32 17.27
CA GLU A 476 -10.39 39.67 17.96
C GLU A 476 -11.16 38.77 16.99
N LEU A 477 -11.61 37.62 17.48
CA LEU A 477 -12.33 36.65 16.67
C LEU A 477 -13.75 37.17 16.39
N PRO A 478 -14.18 37.29 15.12
CA PRO A 478 -15.54 37.71 14.80
C PRO A 478 -16.54 36.63 15.23
N HIS A 479 -17.69 37.05 15.74
CA HIS A 479 -18.78 36.14 16.05
C HIS A 479 -19.49 35.70 14.77
N VAL A 480 -19.54 34.39 14.54
CA VAL A 480 -20.23 33.79 13.39
C VAL A 480 -21.24 32.76 13.90
N ASP A 481 -22.52 33.03 13.67
CA ASP A 481 -23.59 32.05 13.85
C ASP A 481 -23.79 31.28 12.54
N ILE A 482 -23.28 30.04 12.51
CA ILE A 482 -23.38 29.15 11.35
C ILE A 482 -24.83 28.87 10.96
N VAL A 483 -25.75 28.77 11.93
CA VAL A 483 -27.17 28.49 11.65
C VAL A 483 -27.81 29.67 10.93
N GLU A 484 -27.53 30.89 11.37
CA GLU A 484 -28.01 32.10 10.72
C GLU A 484 -27.46 32.24 9.29
N GLU A 485 -26.17 31.97 9.09
CA GLU A 485 -25.54 32.07 7.77
C GLU A 485 -26.06 31.01 6.79
N VAL A 486 -26.34 29.80 7.26
CA VAL A 486 -26.97 28.77 6.43
C VAL A 486 -28.42 29.11 6.12
N ALA A 487 -29.18 29.64 7.08
CA ALA A 487 -30.54 30.11 6.83
C ALA A 487 -30.58 31.22 5.77
N LYS A 488 -29.62 32.16 5.78
CA LYS A 488 -29.46 33.17 4.71
C LYS A 488 -29.16 32.53 3.36
N HIS A 489 -28.22 31.59 3.32
CA HIS A 489 -27.84 30.89 2.09
C HIS A 489 -29.00 30.11 1.48
N TRP A 490 -29.85 29.50 2.31
CA TRP A 490 -31.05 28.79 1.89
C TRP A 490 -32.27 29.70 1.61
N ASN A 491 -32.11 31.02 1.66
CA ASN A 491 -33.20 32.01 1.50
C ASN A 491 -34.34 31.84 2.52
N LEU A 492 -34.01 31.40 3.73
CA LEU A 492 -34.94 31.17 4.85
C LEU A 492 -34.84 32.26 5.92
N THR A 493 -34.47 33.48 5.54
CA THR A 493 -34.27 34.60 6.47
C THR A 493 -35.52 34.98 7.25
N GLU A 494 -36.71 34.70 6.69
CA GLU A 494 -38.00 34.90 7.36
C GLU A 494 -38.18 34.03 8.61
N TYR A 495 -37.43 32.93 8.73
CA TYR A 495 -37.47 32.00 9.87
C TYR A 495 -36.41 32.31 10.95
N LEU A 496 -35.57 33.33 10.75
CA LEU A 496 -34.54 33.72 11.73
C LEU A 496 -35.10 34.11 13.11
N PRO A 497 -36.25 34.82 13.25
CA PRO A 497 -36.83 35.09 14.56
C PRO A 497 -37.11 33.81 15.37
N GLN A 498 -37.67 32.78 14.72
CA GLN A 498 -37.99 31.48 15.31
C GLN A 498 -36.71 30.73 15.70
N ILE A 499 -35.70 30.72 14.82
CA ILE A 499 -34.40 30.10 15.09
C ILE A 499 -33.74 30.72 16.33
N ARG A 500 -33.75 32.06 16.43
CA ARG A 500 -33.21 32.79 17.58
C ARG A 500 -33.97 32.48 18.88
N GLU A 501 -35.28 32.28 18.84
CA GLU A 501 -36.03 31.82 20.01
C GLU A 501 -35.62 30.40 20.43
N ILE A 502 -35.45 29.50 19.46
CA ILE A 502 -35.03 28.12 19.72
C ILE A 502 -33.64 28.07 20.37
N GLN A 503 -32.67 28.82 19.84
CA GLN A 503 -31.31 28.90 20.40
C GLN A 503 -31.31 29.39 21.87
N ARG A 504 -32.30 30.21 22.25
CA ARG A 504 -32.43 30.81 23.59
C ARG A 504 -33.33 30.03 24.55
N ILE A 505 -33.82 28.84 24.19
CA ILE A 505 -34.68 28.01 25.05
C ILE A 505 -34.09 27.84 26.47
N ASN A 506 -32.80 27.50 26.56
CA ASN A 506 -32.16 27.27 27.87
C ASN A 506 -32.08 28.56 28.71
N GLU A 507 -31.84 29.71 28.08
CA GLU A 507 -31.85 31.02 28.75
C GLU A 507 -33.25 31.35 29.25
N ARG A 508 -34.27 31.17 28.40
CA ARG A 508 -35.68 31.42 28.73
C ARG A 508 -36.19 30.51 29.85
N LEU A 509 -35.84 29.23 29.84
CA LEU A 509 -36.16 28.31 30.93
C LEU A 509 -35.60 28.81 32.27
N LYS A 510 -34.35 29.32 32.26
CA LYS A 510 -33.71 29.89 33.44
C LYS A 510 -34.38 31.19 33.90
N GLU A 511 -34.71 32.09 32.98
CA GLU A 511 -35.43 33.35 33.26
C GLU A 511 -36.81 33.08 33.90
N LEU A 512 -37.54 32.11 33.35
CA LEU A 512 -38.86 31.70 33.83
C LEU A 512 -38.82 30.77 35.06
N LYS A 513 -37.62 30.43 35.56
CA LYS A 513 -37.39 29.49 36.67
C LYS A 513 -38.08 28.12 36.46
N LEU A 514 -38.20 27.68 35.21
CA LEU A 514 -38.76 26.39 34.85
C LEU A 514 -37.67 25.31 34.87
N LYS A 515 -38.01 24.11 35.34
CA LYS A 515 -37.09 22.96 35.29
C LYS A 515 -36.99 22.42 33.86
N GLY A 516 -35.77 22.16 33.40
CA GLY A 516 -35.47 21.52 32.12
C GLY A 516 -34.27 22.12 31.41
N ASN A 517 -33.87 21.51 30.29
CA ASN A 517 -32.93 22.04 29.31
C ASN A 517 -33.18 21.35 27.96
N THR A 518 -32.51 21.80 26.90
CA THR A 518 -32.58 21.16 25.58
C THR A 518 -31.87 19.81 25.50
N GLY A 519 -31.18 19.37 26.57
CA GLY A 519 -30.41 18.13 26.60
C GLY A 519 -29.18 18.11 25.68
N GLY A 520 -28.85 19.25 25.06
CA GLY A 520 -27.87 19.33 23.99
C GLY A 520 -28.39 18.94 22.61
N VAL A 521 -29.70 18.77 22.45
CA VAL A 521 -30.35 18.53 21.15
C VAL A 521 -30.32 19.81 20.30
N PRO A 522 -29.90 19.74 19.03
CA PRO A 522 -29.77 20.90 18.15
C PRO A 522 -31.11 21.27 17.49
N TYR A 523 -32.10 21.68 18.29
CA TYR A 523 -33.47 21.93 17.81
C TYR A 523 -33.54 22.97 16.69
N GLU A 524 -32.64 23.95 16.69
CA GLU A 524 -32.52 24.98 15.67
C GLU A 524 -32.21 24.38 14.29
N TRP A 525 -31.38 23.35 14.24
CA TRP A 525 -31.04 22.63 13.02
C TRP A 525 -32.17 21.72 12.54
N TYR A 526 -32.88 21.06 13.46
CA TYR A 526 -34.10 20.29 13.12
C TYR A 526 -35.17 21.19 12.52
N TYR A 527 -35.40 22.35 13.11
CA TYR A 527 -36.36 23.33 12.59
C TYR A 527 -35.94 23.88 11.23
N LEU A 528 -34.68 24.30 11.08
CA LEU A 528 -34.15 24.86 9.83
C LEU A 528 -34.19 23.83 8.70
N GLY A 529 -33.74 22.59 8.95
CA GLY A 529 -33.79 21.50 7.97
C GLY A 529 -35.22 21.16 7.54
N ALA A 530 -36.18 21.16 8.48
CA ALA A 530 -37.58 20.95 8.16
C ALA A 530 -38.16 22.07 7.27
N LYS A 531 -37.84 23.34 7.55
CA LYS A 531 -38.28 24.45 6.70
C LYS A 531 -37.64 24.40 5.32
N TYR A 532 -36.37 24.02 5.22
CA TYR A 532 -35.71 23.86 3.94
C TYR A 532 -36.38 22.79 3.07
N LEU A 533 -36.64 21.61 3.62
CA LEU A 533 -37.30 20.52 2.88
C LEU A 533 -38.76 20.86 2.52
N ALA A 534 -39.46 21.63 3.35
CA ALA A 534 -40.82 22.10 3.02
C ALA A 534 -40.84 23.02 1.78
N HIS A 535 -39.79 23.83 1.56
CA HIS A 535 -39.64 24.67 0.36
C HIS A 535 -39.09 23.88 -0.84
N HIS A 536 -38.53 22.69 -0.61
CA HIS A 536 -37.91 21.86 -1.63
C HIS A 536 -38.39 20.40 -1.53
N PRO A 537 -39.68 20.13 -1.76
CA PRO A 537 -40.27 18.80 -1.53
C PRO A 537 -39.69 17.68 -2.41
N GLY A 538 -39.03 18.03 -3.53
CA GLY A 538 -38.42 17.08 -4.47
C GLY A 538 -37.03 16.56 -4.09
N ILE A 539 -36.46 16.97 -2.95
CA ILE A 539 -35.13 16.52 -2.53
C ILE A 539 -35.21 15.11 -1.95
N GLU A 540 -34.83 14.09 -2.72
CA GLU A 540 -34.81 12.70 -2.23
C GLU A 540 -33.60 12.39 -1.32
N ASP A 541 -32.44 12.99 -1.63
CA ASP A 541 -31.22 12.86 -0.85
C ASP A 541 -30.60 14.22 -0.54
N VAL A 542 -29.94 14.33 0.62
CA VAL A 542 -29.45 15.59 1.17
C VAL A 542 -27.97 15.86 0.88
N ILE A 543 -27.26 14.97 0.16
CA ILE A 543 -25.81 15.12 -0.11
C ILE A 543 -25.50 16.48 -0.75
N GLU A 544 -26.14 16.80 -1.87
CA GLU A 544 -25.87 18.06 -2.60
C GLU A 544 -26.19 19.30 -1.76
N THR A 545 -27.28 19.23 -1.00
CA THR A 545 -27.69 20.30 -0.08
C THR A 545 -26.66 20.51 1.02
N CYS A 546 -26.15 19.43 1.62
CA CYS A 546 -25.15 19.50 2.69
C CYS A 546 -23.77 19.90 2.17
N GLU A 547 -23.35 19.46 0.98
CA GLU A 547 -22.10 19.93 0.35
C GLU A 547 -22.16 21.43 0.03
N ALA A 548 -23.29 21.95 -0.45
CA ALA A 548 -23.47 23.38 -0.63
C ALA A 548 -23.35 24.17 0.69
N VAL A 549 -23.83 23.59 1.80
CA VAL A 549 -23.62 24.15 3.15
C VAL A 549 -22.14 24.16 3.53
N ILE A 550 -21.39 23.09 3.23
CA ILE A 550 -19.93 23.04 3.49
C ILE A 550 -19.23 24.16 2.73
N ASP A 551 -19.54 24.33 1.44
CA ASP A 551 -18.92 25.36 0.61
C ASP A 551 -19.26 26.77 1.12
N ARG A 552 -20.50 26.99 1.55
CA ARG A 552 -20.91 28.26 2.17
C ARG A 552 -20.16 28.52 3.47
N ILE A 553 -20.04 27.52 4.34
CA ILE A 553 -19.31 27.64 5.61
C ILE A 553 -17.84 27.92 5.32
N ASN A 554 -17.22 27.24 4.36
CA ASN A 554 -15.85 27.50 3.94
C ASN A 554 -15.64 28.97 3.57
N GLN A 555 -16.52 29.55 2.74
CA GLN A 555 -16.45 30.98 2.38
C GLN A 555 -16.49 31.94 3.59
N ILE A 556 -17.12 31.53 4.69
CA ILE A 556 -17.26 32.34 5.90
C ILE A 556 -16.05 32.15 6.82
N ILE A 557 -15.54 30.92 6.96
CA ILE A 557 -14.49 30.62 7.92
C ILE A 557 -13.08 30.81 7.37
N THR A 558 -12.83 30.64 6.06
CA THR A 558 -11.49 30.84 5.48
C THR A 558 -10.92 32.22 5.80
N PRO A 559 -11.66 33.34 5.61
CA PRO A 559 -11.14 34.68 5.92
C PRO A 559 -10.86 34.92 7.42
N ILE A 560 -11.32 34.04 8.30
CA ILE A 560 -11.07 34.11 9.76
C ILE A 560 -9.81 33.31 10.11
N LEU A 561 -9.49 32.28 9.33
CA LEU A 561 -8.35 31.38 9.54
C LEU A 561 -7.06 31.89 8.89
N ASP A 562 -7.18 32.61 7.77
CA ASP A 562 -6.08 33.34 7.10
C ASP A 562 -5.67 34.60 7.90
#